data_AF-A0A2H0NZX4-F1
#
_entry.id   AF-A0A2H0NZX4-F1
#
_cell.length_a   1.000
_cell.length_b   1.000
_cell.length_c   1.000
_cell.angle_alpha   90.00
_cell.angle_beta   90.00
_cell.angle_gamma   90.00
#
_symmetry.space_group_name_H-M   'P 1'
#
loop_
_entity.id
_entity.type
_entity.pdbx_description
1 polymer ?
#
loop_
_entity_poly.entity_id
_entity_poly.type
_entity_poly.pdbx_seq_one_letter_code
_entity_poly.pdbx_strand_id
1 'polypeptide(L)'
;ALDAQGNLFVADRNNDRIQKFGLPTGQAPLIVPPSKSEDEHVARDVVDVEDGGTVSRRDRAAVDIPAGAVAADLKVTVSTPAFSAADDSNRRRAAEDAQLKTASPPVEYGPEGTTFNGAVTLTLPYSPELIALQEIDAKDLQVRYWNRDKSKWEDLESVVDPKTRTVKAKTTHFSLYQVFSGTAAAAAIQPLAGADATFTFRDAYAFPNPARGSGPVTIRIQTGLADSVEVRVYDISGRKIHSSSNFSLNPNLDDGNGKGAQYTYDHVWDVSGVGSGVYQYVITAKKSGQSDIHKTGRIGVVK
;
A
#
# COMPACT_ATOMS: atom_id res chain seq x y z
N ALA A 1 -36.93 -14.59 -39.30
CA ALA A 1 -37.13 -13.99 -40.65
C ALA A 1 -37.37 -12.49 -40.49
N LEU A 2 -37.04 -11.67 -41.50
CA LEU A 2 -37.28 -10.22 -41.48
C LEU A 2 -38.45 -9.86 -42.42
N ASP A 3 -39.30 -8.89 -42.05
CA ASP A 3 -40.31 -8.32 -42.96
C ASP A 3 -39.76 -7.12 -43.76
N ALA A 4 -40.55 -6.62 -44.71
CA ALA A 4 -40.19 -5.47 -45.56
C ALA A 4 -39.98 -4.16 -44.77
N GLN A 5 -40.42 -4.12 -43.51
CA GLN A 5 -40.27 -3.03 -42.58
C GLN A 5 -39.12 -3.25 -41.57
N GLY A 6 -38.32 -4.32 -41.75
CA GLY A 6 -37.14 -4.62 -40.94
C GLY A 6 -37.42 -5.25 -39.58
N ASN A 7 -38.65 -5.71 -39.30
CA ASN A 7 -38.98 -6.36 -38.04
C ASN A 7 -38.49 -7.81 -38.01
N LEU A 8 -37.95 -8.25 -36.87
CA LEU A 8 -37.50 -9.62 -36.67
C LEU A 8 -38.60 -10.49 -36.11
N PHE A 9 -38.89 -11.59 -36.80
CA PHE A 9 -39.78 -12.65 -36.35
C PHE A 9 -38.95 -13.84 -35.89
N VAL A 10 -39.11 -14.20 -34.62
CA VAL A 10 -38.52 -15.38 -34.00
C VAL A 10 -39.62 -16.40 -33.74
N ALA A 11 -39.45 -17.60 -34.30
CA ALA A 11 -40.30 -18.75 -34.02
C ALA A 11 -39.60 -19.62 -32.97
N ASP A 12 -40.17 -19.69 -31.78
CA ASP A 12 -39.71 -20.58 -30.72
C ASP A 12 -40.34 -21.96 -30.92
N ARG A 13 -39.53 -22.93 -31.35
CA ARG A 13 -39.99 -24.28 -31.69
C ARG A 13 -40.43 -25.10 -30.49
N ASN A 14 -40.10 -24.70 -29.26
CA ASN A 14 -40.48 -25.43 -28.04
C ASN A 14 -41.70 -24.83 -27.35
N ASN A 15 -42.29 -23.77 -27.92
CA ASN A 15 -43.38 -23.03 -27.29
C ASN A 15 -44.50 -22.66 -28.28
N ASP A 16 -44.50 -23.24 -29.48
CA ASP A 16 -45.46 -22.98 -30.57
C ASP A 16 -45.82 -21.50 -30.76
N ARG A 17 -44.82 -20.63 -30.57
CA ARG A 17 -45.02 -19.18 -30.48
C ARG A 17 -44.11 -18.46 -31.44
N ILE A 18 -44.69 -17.54 -32.19
CA ILE A 18 -43.95 -16.60 -33.04
C ILE A 18 -44.06 -15.21 -32.43
N GLN A 19 -42.93 -14.57 -32.16
CA GLN A 19 -42.86 -13.23 -31.61
C GLN A 19 -42.25 -12.26 -32.62
N LYS A 20 -42.89 -11.08 -32.74
CA LYS A 20 -42.44 -9.96 -33.55
C LYS A 20 -41.68 -8.96 -32.69
N PHE A 21 -40.46 -8.62 -33.08
CA PHE A 21 -39.64 -7.60 -32.45
C PHE A 21 -39.45 -6.45 -33.45
N GLY A 22 -39.88 -5.25 -33.06
CA GLY A 22 -39.54 -4.02 -33.77
C GLY A 22 -38.12 -3.60 -33.40
N LEU A 23 -37.25 -3.41 -34.39
CA LEU A 23 -35.94 -2.81 -34.16
C LEU A 23 -36.12 -1.29 -34.07
N PRO A 24 -35.72 -0.63 -32.98
CA PRO A 24 -35.83 0.82 -32.88
C PRO A 24 -34.94 1.46 -33.95
N THR A 25 -35.53 2.24 -34.85
CA THR A 25 -34.82 3.06 -35.85
C THR A 25 -34.14 4.31 -35.27
N GLY A 26 -34.06 4.40 -33.95
CA GLY A 26 -33.18 5.31 -33.22
C GLY A 26 -32.17 4.47 -32.42
N GLN A 27 -30.90 4.84 -32.55
CA GLN A 27 -29.71 4.29 -31.87
C GLN A 27 -30.05 3.30 -30.75
N ALA A 28 -29.83 2.00 -31.02
CA ALA A 28 -30.05 0.96 -30.03
C ALA A 28 -29.38 1.37 -28.71
N PRO A 29 -30.05 1.28 -27.54
CA PRO A 29 -29.33 1.38 -26.30
C PRO A 29 -28.32 0.25 -26.33
N LEU A 30 -27.05 0.63 -26.35
CA LEU A 30 -25.94 -0.28 -26.11
C LEU A 30 -26.15 -0.86 -24.72
N ILE A 31 -26.90 -1.97 -24.63
CA ILE A 31 -26.68 -2.92 -23.56
C ILE A 31 -25.33 -3.54 -23.92
N VAL A 32 -24.27 -2.83 -23.50
CA VAL A 32 -22.96 -3.44 -23.32
C VAL A 32 -23.21 -4.45 -22.19
N PRO A 33 -23.26 -5.78 -22.45
CA PRO A 33 -23.05 -6.71 -21.34
C PRO A 33 -21.76 -6.23 -20.68
N PRO A 34 -21.67 -6.07 -19.34
CA PRO A 34 -20.48 -5.48 -18.73
C PRO A 34 -19.28 -6.17 -19.33
N SER A 35 -18.55 -5.42 -20.18
CA SER A 35 -17.35 -5.96 -20.75
C SER A 35 -16.49 -6.20 -19.53
N LYS A 36 -16.12 -7.46 -19.29
CA LYS A 36 -14.84 -7.75 -18.66
C LYS A 36 -13.74 -7.25 -19.61
N SER A 37 -13.74 -5.96 -19.92
CA SER A 37 -12.52 -5.20 -20.09
C SER A 37 -11.97 -5.08 -18.67
N GLU A 38 -11.42 -6.20 -18.16
CA GLU A 38 -10.26 -6.07 -17.30
C GLU A 38 -9.28 -5.26 -18.14
N ASP A 39 -9.19 -3.97 -17.84
CA ASP A 39 -8.12 -3.12 -18.35
C ASP A 39 -6.84 -3.93 -18.26
N GLU A 40 -5.99 -3.88 -19.30
CA GLU A 40 -4.69 -4.56 -19.30
C GLU A 40 -3.88 -4.29 -18.01
N HIS A 41 -4.20 -3.16 -17.38
CA HIS A 41 -3.58 -2.60 -16.22
C HIS A 41 -4.33 -2.80 -14.90
N VAL A 42 -5.42 -3.57 -14.85
CA VAL A 42 -6.19 -3.81 -13.62
C VAL A 42 -6.63 -5.28 -13.50
N ALA A 43 -6.27 -5.92 -12.39
CA ALA A 43 -6.79 -7.20 -11.95
C ALA A 43 -7.41 -7.07 -10.56
N ARG A 44 -8.44 -7.87 -10.28
CA ARG A 44 -9.08 -7.93 -8.97
C ARG A 44 -9.64 -9.32 -8.73
N ASP A 45 -9.44 -9.84 -7.52
CA ASP A 45 -10.06 -11.10 -7.11
C ASP A 45 -10.25 -11.15 -5.59
N VAL A 46 -11.00 -12.12 -5.10
CA VAL A 46 -11.08 -12.46 -3.68
C VAL A 46 -10.10 -13.59 -3.41
N VAL A 47 -9.20 -13.36 -2.46
CA VAL A 47 -8.25 -14.35 -1.95
C VAL A 47 -8.80 -14.92 -0.66
N ASP A 48 -9.00 -16.23 -0.64
CA ASP A 48 -9.50 -16.97 0.51
C ASP A 48 -8.39 -17.11 1.58
N VAL A 49 -8.77 -17.07 2.85
CA VAL A 49 -7.82 -17.19 3.96
C VAL A 49 -7.20 -18.59 4.08
N GLU A 50 -7.95 -19.64 3.81
CA GLU A 50 -7.53 -21.04 3.95
C GLU A 50 -6.70 -21.49 2.76
N ASP A 51 -7.09 -21.10 1.54
CA ASP A 51 -6.44 -21.56 0.30
C ASP A 51 -5.37 -20.59 -0.22
N GLY A 52 -5.44 -19.31 0.15
CA GLY A 52 -4.65 -18.26 -0.49
C GLY A 52 -5.08 -18.02 -1.94
N GLY A 53 -4.18 -17.48 -2.76
CA GLY A 53 -4.48 -17.26 -4.17
C GLY A 53 -3.51 -16.31 -4.87
N THR A 54 -3.64 -16.28 -6.19
CA THR A 54 -2.87 -15.39 -7.07
C THR A 54 -3.81 -14.41 -7.77
N VAL A 55 -3.48 -13.12 -7.75
CA VAL A 55 -4.16 -12.09 -8.55
C VAL A 55 -3.17 -11.48 -9.53
N SER A 56 -3.46 -11.57 -10.83
CA SER A 56 -2.52 -11.19 -11.90
C SER A 56 -3.16 -10.35 -12.99
N ARG A 57 -2.48 -9.26 -13.39
CA ARG A 57 -2.75 -8.47 -14.59
C ARG A 57 -2.21 -9.17 -15.84
N ARG A 58 -2.66 -8.72 -17.02
CA ARG A 58 -2.20 -9.23 -18.32
C ARG A 58 -0.72 -8.94 -18.58
N ASP A 59 -0.20 -7.84 -18.04
CA ASP A 59 1.21 -7.45 -18.13
C ASP A 59 2.13 -8.18 -17.13
N ARG A 60 1.62 -9.23 -16.45
CA ARG A 60 2.34 -10.07 -15.48
C ARG A 60 2.58 -9.42 -14.12
N ALA A 61 2.10 -8.20 -13.89
CA ALA A 61 2.04 -7.67 -12.53
C ALA A 61 1.08 -8.54 -11.70
N ALA A 62 1.57 -9.13 -10.61
CA ALA A 62 0.82 -10.12 -9.85
C ALA A 62 1.22 -10.15 -8.38
N VAL A 63 0.30 -10.66 -7.55
CA VAL A 63 0.58 -11.01 -6.17
C VAL A 63 0.17 -12.46 -5.93
N ASP A 64 1.05 -13.20 -5.27
CA ASP A 64 0.82 -14.53 -4.76
C ASP A 64 0.73 -14.48 -3.23
N ILE A 65 -0.43 -14.82 -2.70
CA ILE A 65 -0.75 -14.79 -1.27
C ILE A 65 -0.89 -16.25 -0.81
N PRO A 66 0.01 -16.75 0.06
CA PRO A 66 -0.11 -18.11 0.54
C PRO A 66 -1.25 -18.25 1.55
N ALA A 67 -1.74 -19.48 1.69
CA ALA A 67 -2.68 -19.88 2.74
C ALA A 67 -2.27 -19.33 4.11
N GLY A 68 -3.21 -18.74 4.84
CA GLY A 68 -3.01 -18.17 6.18
C GLY A 68 -2.26 -16.83 6.23
N ALA A 69 -1.83 -16.26 5.10
CA ALA A 69 -1.18 -14.94 5.09
C ALA A 69 -2.16 -13.79 5.37
N VAL A 70 -3.44 -13.95 5.04
CA VAL A 70 -4.50 -13.00 5.39
C VAL A 70 -5.23 -13.45 6.65
N ALA A 71 -5.89 -12.54 7.35
CA ALA A 71 -6.65 -12.86 8.57
C ALA A 71 -8.10 -13.31 8.28
N ALA A 72 -8.59 -13.00 7.09
CA ALA A 72 -9.90 -13.34 6.54
C ALA A 72 -9.85 -13.11 5.02
N ASP A 73 -10.87 -13.54 4.30
CA ASP A 73 -10.98 -13.33 2.86
C ASP A 73 -10.73 -11.88 2.47
N LEU A 74 -9.81 -11.69 1.55
CA LEU A 74 -9.33 -10.38 1.15
C LEU A 74 -9.64 -10.12 -0.31
N LYS A 75 -10.40 -9.05 -0.59
CA LYS A 75 -10.53 -8.54 -1.95
C LYS A 75 -9.24 -7.81 -2.34
N VAL A 76 -8.46 -8.44 -3.20
CA VAL A 76 -7.17 -7.93 -3.69
C VAL A 76 -7.35 -7.21 -5.02
N THR A 77 -6.62 -6.13 -5.21
CA THR A 77 -6.51 -5.43 -6.51
C THR A 77 -5.06 -5.26 -6.90
N VAL A 78 -4.75 -5.43 -8.19
CA VAL A 78 -3.46 -5.08 -8.77
C VAL A 78 -3.74 -4.10 -9.90
N SER A 79 -3.31 -2.84 -9.75
CA SER A 79 -3.70 -1.76 -10.66
C SER A 79 -2.56 -0.83 -11.01
N THR A 80 -2.71 -0.10 -12.12
CA THR A 80 -1.98 1.14 -12.30
C THR A 80 -2.53 2.15 -11.31
N PRO A 81 -1.66 2.81 -10.53
CA PRO A 81 -2.12 3.75 -9.52
C PRO A 81 -2.76 5.01 -10.14
N ALA A 82 -3.77 5.54 -9.46
CA ALA A 82 -4.37 6.83 -9.77
C ALA A 82 -3.83 7.89 -8.80
N PHE A 83 -2.98 8.80 -9.29
CA PHE A 83 -2.33 9.81 -8.45
C PHE A 83 -2.68 11.23 -8.83
N SER A 84 -2.58 12.13 -7.84
CA SER A 84 -2.44 13.55 -8.12
C SER A 84 -1.09 13.82 -8.80
N ALA A 85 -1.01 14.88 -9.60
CA ALA A 85 0.24 15.31 -10.22
C ALA A 85 1.33 15.65 -9.18
N ALA A 86 0.93 16.12 -7.99
CA ALA A 86 1.84 16.45 -6.90
C ALA A 86 2.49 15.22 -6.28
N ASP A 87 1.70 14.18 -5.96
CA ASP A 87 2.23 12.92 -5.41
C ASP A 87 3.20 12.27 -6.38
N ASP A 88 2.88 12.37 -7.66
CA ASP A 88 3.71 11.84 -8.72
C ASP A 88 5.01 12.61 -8.93
N SER A 89 4.98 13.94 -8.87
CA SER A 89 6.19 14.76 -8.86
C SER A 89 7.10 14.46 -7.66
N ASN A 90 6.53 14.29 -6.47
CA ASN A 90 7.29 13.98 -5.26
C ASN A 90 8.04 12.64 -5.36
N ARG A 91 7.38 11.60 -5.88
CA ARG A 91 8.01 10.28 -6.07
C ARG A 91 9.14 10.30 -7.09
N ARG A 92 8.96 11.02 -8.19
CA ARG A 92 10.00 11.18 -9.23
C ARG A 92 11.21 11.92 -8.67
N ARG A 93 11.00 13.03 -7.97
CA ARG A 93 12.08 13.76 -7.29
C ARG A 93 12.80 12.87 -6.28
N ALA A 94 12.08 12.12 -5.45
CA ALA A 94 12.71 11.21 -4.49
C ALA A 94 13.55 10.11 -5.17
N ALA A 95 13.13 9.63 -6.35
CA ALA A 95 13.94 8.70 -7.14
C ALA A 95 15.19 9.40 -7.71
N GLU A 96 15.07 10.62 -8.24
CA GLU A 96 16.19 11.42 -8.75
C GLU A 96 17.22 11.75 -7.66
N ASP A 97 16.77 12.19 -6.48
CA ASP A 97 17.60 12.52 -5.31
C ASP A 97 18.38 11.28 -4.82
N ALA A 98 17.77 10.10 -4.93
CA ALA A 98 18.39 8.82 -4.61
C ALA A 98 19.17 8.22 -5.81
N GLN A 99 19.31 8.95 -6.92
CA GLN A 99 19.99 8.52 -8.14
C GLN A 99 19.46 7.20 -8.72
N LEU A 100 18.16 6.97 -8.57
CA LEU A 100 17.50 5.77 -9.04
C LEU A 100 17.15 5.88 -10.51
N LYS A 101 17.44 4.81 -11.24
CA LYS A 101 17.06 4.65 -12.64
C LYS A 101 15.78 3.84 -12.74
N THR A 102 14.75 4.37 -13.39
CA THR A 102 13.42 3.73 -13.44
C THR A 102 13.40 2.62 -14.48
N ALA A 103 12.99 1.41 -14.10
CA ALA A 103 12.94 0.26 -14.99
C ALA A 103 11.52 -0.26 -15.29
N SER A 104 10.49 0.24 -14.59
CA SER A 104 9.08 -0.11 -14.86
C SER A 104 8.14 1.06 -14.59
N PRO A 105 6.89 1.03 -15.08
CA PRO A 105 5.79 1.77 -14.47
C PRO A 105 5.55 1.34 -13.01
N PRO A 106 4.96 2.18 -12.15
CA PRO A 106 4.57 1.79 -10.81
C PRO A 106 3.32 0.89 -10.81
N VAL A 107 3.25 -0.03 -9.85
CA VAL A 107 2.13 -0.95 -9.64
C VAL A 107 1.61 -0.79 -8.21
N GLU A 108 0.30 -0.62 -8.09
CA GLU A 108 -0.39 -0.53 -6.80
C GLU A 108 -1.05 -1.88 -6.48
N TYR A 109 -0.78 -2.39 -5.29
CA TYR A 109 -1.46 -3.55 -4.74
C TYR A 109 -2.40 -3.07 -3.64
N GLY A 110 -3.69 -3.38 -3.78
CA GLY A 110 -4.74 -2.91 -2.90
C GLY A 110 -5.39 -4.06 -2.13
N PRO A 111 -5.99 -3.76 -0.96
CA PRO A 111 -6.11 -2.43 -0.35
C PRO A 111 -4.79 -1.91 0.24
N GLU A 112 -4.48 -0.62 0.05
CA GLU A 112 -3.27 0.01 0.61
C GLU A 112 -3.23 -0.16 2.14
N GLY A 113 -2.06 -0.46 2.70
CA GLY A 113 -1.89 -0.65 4.14
C GLY A 113 -2.37 -2.01 4.67
N THR A 114 -2.86 -2.90 3.81
CA THR A 114 -3.09 -4.31 4.18
C THR A 114 -1.80 -4.89 4.74
N THR A 115 -1.88 -5.60 5.87
CA THR A 115 -0.75 -6.31 6.48
C THR A 115 -1.03 -7.81 6.48
N PHE A 116 0.02 -8.61 6.34
CA PHE A 116 -0.05 -10.06 6.23
C PHE A 116 0.64 -10.75 7.41
N ASN A 117 0.07 -11.88 7.86
CA ASN A 117 0.64 -12.74 8.90
C ASN A 117 1.90 -13.49 8.41
N GLY A 118 2.09 -13.58 7.09
CA GLY A 118 3.24 -14.15 6.42
C GLY A 118 3.59 -13.35 5.17
N ALA A 119 4.82 -13.49 4.68
CA ALA A 119 5.25 -12.76 3.50
C ALA A 119 4.47 -13.22 2.24
N VAL A 120 3.97 -12.25 1.48
CA VAL A 120 3.39 -12.47 0.14
C VAL A 120 4.44 -12.20 -0.92
N THR A 121 4.29 -12.80 -2.11
CA THR A 121 5.22 -12.60 -3.23
C THR A 121 4.60 -11.68 -4.27
N LEU A 122 5.19 -10.50 -4.45
CA LEU A 122 4.87 -9.61 -5.56
C LEU A 122 5.68 -9.99 -6.79
N THR A 123 5.08 -9.82 -7.96
CA THR A 123 5.72 -9.96 -9.27
C THR A 123 5.49 -8.67 -10.04
N LEU A 124 6.55 -7.97 -10.41
CA LEU A 124 6.47 -6.73 -11.18
C LEU A 124 7.15 -6.91 -12.55
N PRO A 125 6.51 -6.53 -13.67
CA PRO A 125 7.19 -6.49 -14.95
C PRO A 125 8.19 -5.32 -15.01
N TYR A 126 9.28 -5.49 -15.75
CA TYR A 126 10.17 -4.39 -16.12
C TYR A 126 10.15 -4.18 -17.64
N SER A 127 10.43 -2.94 -18.08
CA SER A 127 10.43 -2.54 -19.49
C SER A 127 11.84 -2.69 -20.08
N PRO A 128 12.04 -3.57 -21.09
CA PRO A 128 13.28 -3.67 -21.84
C PRO A 128 13.70 -2.34 -22.48
N GLU A 129 12.73 -1.52 -22.87
CA GLU A 129 12.95 -0.23 -23.50
C GLU A 129 13.53 0.77 -22.51
N LEU A 130 12.99 0.83 -21.28
CA LEU A 130 13.50 1.71 -20.22
C LEU A 130 14.90 1.32 -19.76
N ILE A 131 15.17 0.01 -19.60
CA ILE A 131 16.50 -0.45 -19.20
C ILE A 131 17.54 -0.21 -20.30
N ALA A 132 17.16 -0.37 -21.57
CA ALA A 132 18.06 -0.09 -22.69
C ALA A 132 18.36 1.42 -22.79
N LEU A 133 17.33 2.27 -22.65
CA LEU A 133 17.47 3.73 -22.73
C LEU A 133 18.37 4.30 -21.60
N GLN A 134 18.37 3.67 -20.43
CA GLN A 134 19.11 4.14 -19.25
C GLN A 134 20.39 3.34 -18.98
N GLU A 135 20.76 2.43 -19.89
CA GLU A 135 21.94 1.56 -19.78
C GLU A 135 21.96 0.79 -18.44
N ILE A 136 20.82 0.19 -18.09
CA ILE A 136 20.63 -0.61 -16.88
C ILE A 136 20.88 -2.09 -17.21
N ASP A 137 21.72 -2.76 -16.42
CA ASP A 137 21.82 -4.22 -16.46
C ASP A 137 20.61 -4.84 -15.75
N ALA A 138 19.94 -5.80 -16.38
CA ALA A 138 18.76 -6.45 -15.83
C ALA A 138 19.03 -7.12 -14.48
N LYS A 139 20.27 -7.55 -14.21
CA LYS A 139 20.64 -8.16 -12.93
C LYS A 139 20.63 -7.16 -11.76
N ASP A 140 20.73 -5.86 -12.06
CA ASP A 140 20.80 -4.78 -11.07
C ASP A 140 19.40 -4.21 -10.76
N LEU A 141 18.34 -4.90 -11.19
CA LEU A 141 16.97 -4.51 -10.95
C LEU A 141 16.51 -4.90 -9.54
N GLN A 142 15.85 -3.96 -8.88
CA GLN A 142 15.31 -4.12 -7.54
C GLN A 142 13.91 -3.54 -7.45
N VAL A 143 13.00 -4.28 -6.80
CA VAL A 143 11.68 -3.76 -6.43
C VAL A 143 11.86 -2.84 -5.23
N ARG A 144 11.26 -1.66 -5.31
CA ARG A 144 11.16 -0.71 -4.22
C ARG A 144 9.71 -0.39 -3.94
N TYR A 145 9.39 -0.15 -2.69
CA TYR A 145 8.08 0.37 -2.31
C TYR A 145 8.16 1.85 -1.94
N TRP A 146 7.10 2.58 -2.21
CA TRP A 146 6.98 3.96 -1.77
C TRP A 146 6.58 4.00 -0.30
N ASN A 147 7.48 4.47 0.55
CA ASN A 147 7.16 4.81 1.92
C ASN A 147 6.62 6.24 1.94
N ARG A 148 5.29 6.40 2.00
CA ARG A 148 4.63 7.72 2.02
C ARG A 148 5.10 8.58 3.20
N ASP A 149 5.38 7.96 4.34
CA ASP A 149 5.72 8.63 5.59
C ASP A 149 7.13 9.20 5.57
N LYS A 150 8.07 8.49 4.95
CA LYS A 150 9.43 8.98 4.70
C LYS A 150 9.51 9.83 3.44
N SER A 151 8.48 9.79 2.59
CA SER A 151 8.52 10.29 1.20
C SER A 151 9.76 9.76 0.46
N LYS A 152 10.04 8.45 0.62
CA LYS A 152 11.23 7.79 0.07
C LYS A 152 10.88 6.42 -0.51
N TRP A 153 11.68 5.99 -1.48
CA TRP A 153 11.69 4.63 -1.97
C TRP A 153 12.53 3.74 -1.06
N GLU A 154 12.02 2.58 -0.69
CA GLU A 154 12.72 1.60 0.15
C GLU A 154 12.87 0.25 -0.57
N ASP A 155 14.03 -0.37 -0.40
CA ASP A 155 14.40 -1.61 -1.05
C ASP A 155 13.63 -2.82 -0.53
N LEU A 156 13.31 -3.74 -1.45
CA LEU A 156 12.92 -5.09 -1.12
C LEU A 156 13.95 -6.08 -1.66
N GLU A 157 14.11 -7.19 -0.94
CA GLU A 157 14.82 -8.35 -1.47
C GLU A 157 14.12 -8.81 -2.75
N SER A 158 14.89 -8.83 -3.83
CA SER A 158 14.36 -8.95 -5.19
C SER A 158 15.09 -10.04 -5.96
N VAL A 159 14.32 -10.81 -6.75
CA VAL A 159 14.83 -11.85 -7.63
C VAL A 159 14.37 -11.54 -9.05
N VAL A 160 15.32 -11.29 -9.94
CA VAL A 160 15.05 -10.99 -11.36
C VAL A 160 14.88 -12.29 -12.13
N ASP A 161 13.82 -12.37 -12.94
CA ASP A 161 13.63 -13.40 -13.96
C ASP A 161 13.67 -12.76 -15.36
N PRO A 162 14.82 -12.85 -16.06
CA PRO A 162 14.98 -12.30 -17.39
C PRO A 162 14.11 -12.98 -18.46
N LYS A 163 13.69 -14.24 -18.25
CA LYS A 163 12.87 -14.99 -19.22
C LYS A 163 11.45 -14.45 -19.23
N THR A 164 10.91 -14.21 -18.04
CA THR A 164 9.57 -13.66 -17.89
C THR A 164 9.54 -12.13 -17.87
N ARG A 165 10.71 -11.48 -17.86
CA ARG A 165 10.87 -10.02 -17.75
C ARG A 165 10.19 -9.46 -16.51
N THR A 166 10.33 -10.18 -15.41
CA THR A 166 9.73 -9.80 -14.12
C THR A 166 10.78 -9.75 -13.02
N VAL A 167 10.47 -9.01 -11.96
CA VAL A 167 11.21 -9.01 -10.70
C VAL A 167 10.23 -9.41 -9.61
N LYS A 168 10.59 -10.43 -8.83
CA LYS A 168 9.82 -10.87 -7.69
C LYS A 168 10.38 -10.29 -6.40
N ALA A 169 9.50 -9.90 -5.49
CA ALA A 169 9.89 -9.43 -4.17
C ALA A 169 8.92 -9.92 -3.10
N LYS A 170 9.44 -10.14 -1.89
CA LYS A 170 8.61 -10.50 -0.73
C LYS A 170 8.25 -9.25 0.06
N THR A 171 7.00 -9.17 0.53
CA THR A 171 6.53 -8.09 1.40
C THR A 171 5.52 -8.62 2.41
N THR A 172 5.33 -7.89 3.51
CA THR A 172 4.33 -8.17 4.55
C THR A 172 3.22 -7.13 4.59
N HIS A 173 3.21 -6.18 3.66
CA HIS A 173 2.15 -5.20 3.52
C HIS A 173 1.94 -4.81 2.06
N PHE A 174 0.83 -4.14 1.78
CA PHE A 174 0.53 -3.53 0.49
C PHE A 174 0.80 -2.01 0.49
N SER A 175 1.38 -1.56 -0.61
CA SER A 175 1.77 -0.18 -0.93
C SER A 175 1.84 -0.01 -2.46
N LEU A 176 2.46 1.07 -2.90
CA LEU A 176 2.94 1.25 -4.26
C LEU A 176 4.33 0.64 -4.42
N TYR A 177 4.55 -0.09 -5.52
CA TYR A 177 5.84 -0.70 -5.83
C TYR A 177 6.29 -0.35 -7.24
N GLN A 178 7.59 -0.28 -7.45
CA GLN A 178 8.18 -0.01 -8.76
C GLN A 178 9.56 -0.63 -8.87
N VAL A 179 9.95 -1.01 -10.09
CA VAL A 179 11.26 -1.57 -10.36
C VAL A 179 12.23 -0.45 -10.72
N PHE A 180 13.38 -0.42 -10.05
CA PHE A 180 14.46 0.51 -10.29
C PHE A 180 15.80 -0.22 -10.42
N SER A 181 16.83 0.51 -10.86
CA SER A 181 18.23 0.15 -10.67
C SER A 181 18.99 1.30 -10.01
N GLY A 182 20.21 1.01 -9.56
CA GLY A 182 21.01 1.85 -8.67
C GLY A 182 20.74 1.52 -7.21
N THR A 183 21.66 1.88 -6.33
CA THR A 183 21.44 1.81 -4.89
C THR A 183 20.54 2.97 -4.49
N ALA A 184 19.28 2.69 -4.13
CA ALA A 184 18.66 3.56 -3.13
C ALA A 184 19.59 3.57 -1.95
N ALA A 185 19.71 4.70 -1.25
CA ALA A 185 20.32 4.65 0.06
C ALA A 185 19.54 3.60 0.86
N ALA A 186 20.09 2.38 0.95
CA ALA A 186 19.61 1.36 1.84
C ALA A 186 19.45 2.09 3.16
N ALA A 187 18.32 1.91 3.83
CA ALA A 187 18.21 2.28 5.22
C ALA A 187 19.13 1.36 6.04
N ALA A 188 20.45 1.41 5.79
CA ALA A 188 21.41 1.27 6.84
C ALA A 188 21.03 2.36 7.83
N ILE A 189 20.48 1.94 8.96
CA ILE A 189 20.44 2.79 10.14
C ILE A 189 21.90 2.97 10.54
N GLN A 190 22.58 3.91 9.88
CA GLN A 190 23.84 4.41 10.38
C GLN A 190 23.48 5.27 11.59
N PRO A 191 23.99 4.99 12.79
CA PRO A 191 23.92 5.95 13.87
C PRO A 191 24.74 7.16 13.41
N LEU A 192 24.06 8.19 12.90
CA LEU A 192 24.63 9.52 12.77
C LEU A 192 24.96 9.95 14.20
N ALA A 193 26.24 10.21 14.47
CA ALA A 193 26.79 10.39 15.80
C ALA A 193 26.00 11.45 16.59
N GLY A 194 25.36 11.02 17.70
CA GLY A 194 24.70 11.93 18.65
C GLY A 194 23.58 11.31 19.49
N ALA A 195 22.76 10.42 18.92
CA ALA A 195 21.61 9.82 19.61
C ALA A 195 21.91 8.44 20.23
N ASP A 196 21.44 8.20 21.45
CA ASP A 196 21.59 6.91 22.13
C ASP A 196 20.67 5.84 21.50
N ALA A 197 21.30 4.85 20.86
CA ALA A 197 20.63 3.76 20.16
C ALA A 197 20.08 2.65 21.08
N THR A 198 20.36 2.71 22.38
CA THR A 198 19.88 1.71 23.36
C THR A 198 18.36 1.61 23.31
N PHE A 199 17.84 0.39 23.16
CA PHE A 199 16.41 0.16 23.12
C PHE A 199 15.83 0.26 24.53
N THR A 200 15.24 1.40 24.83
CA THR A 200 14.65 1.71 26.13
C THR A 200 13.61 2.79 25.97
N PHE A 201 12.57 2.76 26.79
CA PHE A 201 11.54 3.77 26.75
C PHE A 201 12.10 5.12 27.24
N ARG A 202 11.86 6.19 26.47
CA ARG A 202 12.23 7.55 26.85
C ARG A 202 11.06 8.48 26.93
N ASP A 203 10.25 8.54 25.87
CA ASP A 203 9.08 9.42 25.84
C ASP A 203 8.00 8.92 24.89
N ALA A 204 6.74 9.30 25.12
CA ALA A 204 5.63 9.06 24.21
C ALA A 204 4.48 10.02 24.46
N TYR A 205 4.01 10.70 23.41
CA TYR A 205 2.94 11.68 23.50
C TYR A 205 2.24 11.87 22.16
N ALA A 206 1.08 12.50 22.16
CA ALA A 206 0.33 12.83 20.95
C ALA A 206 0.15 14.35 20.81
N PHE A 207 0.24 14.87 19.59
CA PHE A 207 0.07 16.30 19.29
C PHE A 207 -0.51 16.53 17.87
N PRO A 208 -1.32 17.58 17.65
CA PRO A 208 -1.94 18.41 18.69
C PRO A 208 -2.90 17.58 19.56
N ASN A 209 -2.95 17.89 20.85
CA ASN A 209 -3.83 17.23 21.80
C ASN A 209 -4.48 18.26 22.74
N PRO A 210 -5.78 18.58 22.58
CA PRO A 210 -6.71 17.94 21.66
C PRO A 210 -6.46 18.31 20.18
N ALA A 211 -6.74 17.38 19.27
CA ALA A 211 -6.90 17.67 17.85
C ALA A 211 -8.21 18.42 17.63
N ARG A 212 -8.15 19.44 16.77
CA ARG A 212 -9.28 20.33 16.47
C ARG A 212 -9.66 20.22 14.99
N GLY A 213 -10.96 20.17 14.72
CA GLY A 213 -11.51 20.04 13.38
C GLY A 213 -11.13 18.73 12.69
N SER A 214 -10.68 18.81 11.44
CA SER A 214 -10.21 17.67 10.64
C SER A 214 -8.68 17.52 10.62
N GLY A 215 -7.95 18.28 11.44
CA GLY A 215 -6.49 18.19 11.48
C GLY A 215 -6.02 16.86 12.09
N PRO A 216 -5.00 16.19 11.50
CA PRO A 216 -4.52 14.89 11.98
C PRO A 216 -3.82 15.01 13.35
N VAL A 217 -3.66 13.86 14.02
CA VAL A 217 -2.90 13.73 15.27
C VAL A 217 -1.61 12.96 15.01
N THR A 218 -0.47 13.51 15.41
CA THR A 218 0.79 12.79 15.44
C THR A 218 0.96 12.10 16.79
N ILE A 219 1.17 10.79 16.79
CA ILE A 219 1.54 9.99 17.95
C ILE A 219 3.04 9.71 17.86
N ARG A 220 3.79 10.25 18.83
CA ARG A 220 5.24 10.14 18.92
C ARG A 220 5.66 9.15 19.99
N ILE A 221 6.72 8.40 19.73
CA ILE A 221 7.42 7.58 20.71
C ILE A 221 8.94 7.61 20.50
N GLN A 222 9.69 7.68 21.59
CA GLN A 222 11.15 7.62 21.62
C GLN A 222 11.58 6.36 22.37
N THR A 223 12.16 5.40 21.64
CA THR A 223 12.51 4.06 22.19
C THR A 223 13.93 3.60 21.89
N GLY A 224 14.78 4.44 21.30
CA GLY A 224 16.05 3.96 20.74
C GLY A 224 15.82 3.16 19.45
N LEU A 225 16.76 2.31 19.05
CA LEU A 225 16.59 1.47 17.87
C LEU A 225 15.59 0.33 18.12
N ALA A 226 14.40 0.42 17.54
CA ALA A 226 13.38 -0.63 17.50
C ALA A 226 13.33 -1.31 16.11
N ASP A 227 13.03 -2.61 16.08
CA ASP A 227 12.81 -3.38 14.85
C ASP A 227 11.41 -3.14 14.29
N SER A 228 10.43 -2.87 15.18
CA SER A 228 9.07 -2.50 14.80
C SER A 228 8.42 -1.65 15.88
N VAL A 229 7.48 -0.79 15.46
CA VAL A 229 6.61 0.01 16.34
C VAL A 229 5.20 -0.07 15.80
N GLU A 230 4.23 -0.32 16.67
CA GLU A 230 2.80 -0.38 16.34
C GLU A 230 2.00 0.47 17.31
N VAL A 231 0.96 1.16 16.83
CA VAL A 231 -0.05 1.82 17.63
C VAL A 231 -1.43 1.24 17.36
N ARG A 232 -2.21 1.10 18.43
CA ARG A 232 -3.64 0.76 18.40
C ARG A 232 -4.40 1.84 19.14
N VAL A 233 -5.47 2.36 18.54
CA VAL A 233 -6.33 3.39 19.17
C VAL A 233 -7.71 2.82 19.40
N TYR A 234 -8.25 3.11 20.57
CA TYR A 234 -9.51 2.61 21.09
C TYR A 234 -10.40 3.78 21.52
N ASP A 235 -11.71 3.63 21.37
CA ASP A 235 -12.67 4.52 22.04
C ASP A 235 -12.82 4.16 23.53
N ILE A 236 -13.59 4.94 24.28
CA ILE A 236 -13.81 4.72 25.72
C ILE A 236 -14.51 3.39 26.06
N SER A 237 -15.14 2.74 25.07
CA SER A 237 -15.76 1.41 25.25
C SER A 237 -14.76 0.28 25.08
N GLY A 238 -13.51 0.58 24.69
CA GLY A 238 -12.48 -0.42 24.39
C GLY A 238 -12.58 -0.97 22.96
N ARG A 239 -13.44 -0.42 22.10
CA ARG A 239 -13.50 -0.80 20.69
C ARG A 239 -12.32 -0.17 19.95
N LYS A 240 -11.56 -0.99 19.23
CA LYS A 240 -10.45 -0.54 18.40
C LYS A 240 -11.00 0.23 17.20
N ILE A 241 -10.55 1.47 17.03
CA ILE A 241 -10.97 2.36 15.94
C ILE A 241 -9.85 2.64 14.95
N HIS A 242 -8.59 2.42 15.33
CA HIS A 242 -7.42 2.59 14.47
C HIS A 242 -6.31 1.63 14.87
N SER A 243 -5.51 1.21 13.90
CA SER A 243 -4.35 0.34 14.10
C SER A 243 -3.34 0.66 13.01
N SER A 244 -2.07 0.80 13.37
CA SER A 244 -1.02 1.09 12.40
C SER A 244 0.35 0.69 12.94
N SER A 245 1.15 0.01 12.13
CA SER A 245 2.60 -0.14 12.34
C SER A 245 3.42 0.86 11.54
N ASN A 246 2.74 1.83 10.91
CA ASN A 246 3.36 2.79 10.02
C ASN A 246 3.89 3.99 10.79
N PHE A 247 5.18 3.97 11.14
CA PHE A 247 5.88 5.06 11.82
C PHE A 247 7.02 5.60 10.96
N SER A 248 7.12 6.92 10.89
CA SER A 248 8.29 7.62 10.36
C SER A 248 9.39 7.68 11.43
N LEU A 249 10.61 7.26 11.10
CA LEU A 249 11.76 7.33 12.00
C LEU A 249 12.59 8.58 11.71
N ASN A 250 12.77 9.43 12.72
CA ASN A 250 13.81 10.45 12.76
C ASN A 250 14.87 10.03 13.80
N PRO A 251 16.08 9.60 13.38
CA PRO A 251 17.10 9.09 14.29
C PRO A 251 17.78 10.18 15.13
N ASN A 252 17.56 11.47 14.84
CA ASN A 252 18.30 12.58 15.45
C ASN A 252 17.40 13.76 15.86
N LEU A 253 16.14 13.50 16.20
CA LEU A 253 15.26 14.58 16.63
C LEU A 253 15.60 14.99 18.06
N ASP A 254 16.03 16.24 18.24
CA ASP A 254 15.96 16.91 19.53
C ASP A 254 14.66 17.72 19.55
N ASP A 255 13.68 17.26 20.32
CA ASP A 255 12.38 17.91 20.47
C ASP A 255 12.38 18.96 21.61
N GLY A 256 13.56 19.32 22.13
CA GLY A 256 13.71 20.31 23.20
C GLY A 256 13.31 19.78 24.59
N ASN A 257 13.12 18.47 24.75
CA ASN A 257 12.75 17.85 26.02
C ASN A 257 13.90 17.73 27.04
N GLY A 258 15.09 18.24 26.71
CA GLY A 258 16.29 18.20 27.55
C GLY A 258 17.04 16.86 27.54
N LYS A 259 16.62 15.88 26.71
CA LYS A 259 17.29 14.57 26.54
C LYS A 259 18.20 14.54 25.31
N GLY A 260 18.38 15.66 24.61
CA GLY A 260 19.15 15.75 23.37
C GLY A 260 18.50 15.00 22.20
N ALA A 261 19.29 14.69 21.17
CA ALA A 261 18.81 13.97 19.99
C ALA A 261 18.37 12.53 20.32
N GLN A 262 17.21 12.13 19.82
CA GLN A 262 16.58 10.84 20.09
C GLN A 262 16.11 10.12 18.82
N TYR A 263 16.18 8.78 18.84
CA TYR A 263 15.47 7.92 17.89
C TYR A 263 13.96 8.05 18.13
N THR A 264 13.34 8.84 17.26
CA THR A 264 11.95 9.25 17.39
C THR A 264 11.11 8.64 16.27
N TYR A 265 10.05 7.95 16.66
CA TYR A 265 9.07 7.35 15.76
C TYR A 265 7.78 8.15 15.83
N ASP A 266 7.33 8.69 14.71
CA ASP A 266 6.09 9.46 14.58
C ASP A 266 5.09 8.74 13.67
N HIS A 267 3.88 8.54 14.17
CA HIS A 267 2.74 8.05 13.41
C HIS A 267 1.68 9.15 13.26
N VAL A 268 1.32 9.52 12.03
CA VAL A 268 0.26 10.48 11.75
C VAL A 268 -1.06 9.74 11.57
N TRP A 269 -2.03 10.05 12.42
CA TRP A 269 -3.37 9.49 12.39
C TRP A 269 -4.37 10.53 11.85
N ASP A 270 -5.00 10.21 10.71
CA ASP A 270 -6.12 11.00 10.18
C ASP A 270 -7.38 10.79 11.04
N VAL A 271 -7.87 11.88 11.63
CA VAL A 271 -9.08 11.91 12.47
C VAL A 271 -10.28 12.51 11.74
N SER A 272 -10.20 12.71 10.42
CA SER A 272 -11.27 13.28 9.60
C SER A 272 -12.61 12.53 9.77
N GLY A 273 -12.57 11.19 9.74
CA GLY A 273 -13.71 10.29 9.92
C GLY A 273 -14.07 9.94 11.38
N VAL A 274 -13.43 10.59 12.36
CA VAL A 274 -13.55 10.25 13.78
C VAL A 274 -14.36 11.32 14.52
N GLY A 275 -15.35 10.93 15.33
CA GLY A 275 -16.20 11.86 16.08
C GLY A 275 -15.47 12.56 17.24
N SER A 276 -16.04 13.65 17.75
CA SER A 276 -15.55 14.30 18.98
C SER A 276 -15.54 13.32 20.16
N GLY A 277 -14.47 13.31 20.94
CA GLY A 277 -14.35 12.39 22.07
C GLY A 277 -12.92 12.24 22.59
N VAL A 278 -12.76 11.33 23.54
CA VAL A 278 -11.46 10.91 24.07
C VAL A 278 -11.17 9.50 23.58
N TYR A 279 -9.97 9.32 23.05
CA TYR A 279 -9.47 8.06 22.53
C TYR A 279 -8.23 7.64 23.31
N GLN A 280 -8.08 6.34 23.55
CA GLN A 280 -6.91 5.76 24.21
C GLN A 280 -6.03 5.11 23.15
N TYR A 281 -4.73 5.39 23.15
CA TYR A 281 -3.79 4.71 22.28
C TYR A 281 -2.85 3.81 23.08
N VAL A 282 -2.43 2.71 22.46
CA VAL A 282 -1.45 1.76 22.96
C VAL A 282 -0.36 1.62 21.91
N ILE A 283 0.87 1.97 22.25
CA ILE A 283 2.07 1.79 21.43
C ILE A 283 2.81 0.53 21.91
N THR A 284 3.23 -0.31 20.99
CA THR A 284 4.11 -1.46 21.23
C THR A 284 5.33 -1.35 20.33
N ALA A 285 6.51 -1.19 20.91
CA ALA A 285 7.78 -1.26 20.21
C ALA A 285 8.49 -2.58 20.52
N LYS A 286 9.10 -3.20 19.51
CA LYS A 286 9.77 -4.50 19.64
C LYS A 286 11.20 -4.44 19.14
N LYS A 287 12.05 -5.26 19.77
CA LYS A 287 13.42 -5.52 19.32
C LYS A 287 13.80 -6.96 19.61
N SER A 288 14.39 -7.62 18.62
CA SER A 288 14.83 -9.01 18.71
C SER A 288 15.76 -9.21 19.91
N GLY A 289 15.45 -10.23 20.73
CA GLY A 289 16.21 -10.54 21.94
C GLY A 289 15.98 -9.58 23.12
N GLN A 290 15.05 -8.62 23.04
CA GLN A 290 14.66 -7.73 24.15
C GLN A 290 13.16 -7.82 24.45
N SER A 291 12.76 -7.39 25.65
CA SER A 291 11.34 -7.32 26.02
C SER A 291 10.64 -6.17 25.30
N ASP A 292 9.38 -6.39 24.91
CA ASP A 292 8.55 -5.37 24.25
C ASP A 292 8.34 -4.14 25.16
N ILE A 293 8.39 -2.95 24.56
CA ILE A 293 8.04 -1.70 25.23
C ILE A 293 6.57 -1.39 24.93
N HIS A 294 5.75 -1.35 25.98
CA HIS A 294 4.34 -0.94 25.89
C HIS A 294 4.10 0.42 26.53
N LYS A 295 3.42 1.32 25.82
CA LYS A 295 2.97 2.60 26.37
C LYS A 295 1.58 3.00 25.95
N THR A 296 0.87 3.61 26.89
CA THR A 296 -0.50 4.06 26.70
C THR A 296 -0.60 5.57 26.85
N GLY A 297 -1.50 6.19 26.10
CA GLY A 297 -1.84 7.60 26.28
C GLY A 297 -3.26 7.91 25.82
N ARG A 298 -3.61 9.21 25.84
CA ARG A 298 -4.95 9.69 25.51
C ARG A 298 -4.89 10.80 24.46
N ILE A 299 -5.85 10.82 23.55
CA ILE A 299 -6.02 11.84 22.51
C ILE A 299 -7.44 12.39 22.63
N GLY A 300 -7.56 13.71 22.77
CA GLY A 300 -8.84 14.39 22.59
C GLY A 300 -9.04 14.78 21.13
N VAL A 301 -10.24 14.57 20.58
CA VAL A 301 -10.67 15.08 19.28
C VAL A 301 -11.87 15.99 19.50
N VAL A 302 -11.83 17.19 18.92
CA VAL A 302 -12.90 18.21 19.00
C VAL A 302 -13.24 18.66 17.59
N LYS A 303 -14.43 18.30 17.11
CA LYS A 303 -15.04 18.80 15.86
C LYS A 303 -15.74 20.13 16.07
#